data_AF-A0A960JZJ1-F1
#
_entry.id   AF-A0A960JZJ1-F1
#
_cell.length_a   1.000
_cell.length_b   1.000
_cell.length_c   1.000
_cell.angle_alpha   90.00
_cell.angle_beta   90.00
_cell.angle_gamma   90.00
#
_symmetry.space_group_name_H-M   'P 1'
#
loop_
_entity.id
_entity.type
_entity.pdbx_description
1 polymer ?
#
loop_
_entity_poly.entity_id
_entity_poly.type
_entity_poly.pdbx_seq_one_letter_code
_entity_poly.pdbx_strand_id
1 'polypeptide(L)'
;FWREVVDRVAQEAPDTLLLAEAFWMMEGYFVRTLGMHRVYNSAFMNMLRDEENAKFRKSLKNTLAFQPEILRRFVNYVTTPDEESAVRQVGKGDKYFGICTLMATLPGLPLVGHGQFEGLSEKYGMEYRRAYAEETPDRRLLARHEREVVPLLTQRYLFSGVERFELYDFDAPAGVDEDVFAFSNGWGRERVLVVFHNRSRGTRGRLKTSVPRLVTTSEEDGSEEPVRVPLAHALGLKAGPLDYCRFRDRRSGLEFLANSREVLEKGLLLTLGPYRCRVFCDFEELAETSDLRLERLARKLAGEGVPSLQEALEDLFAGQADGRPELLPPTVLLLPLFGGAEGGRAGVGAVEPSALDALEAWWLEASEALESLPASAAPEKRREEPDLPGGPTPSRPPAGPRGRVEAAIAFLRENEEDGPLASFAQPQALVLWALLGNLEGLPGFDSRERLLAYFDVHRLGRRIEALLGELGCAETDLVPGAAAVRLFLGLAPDSRPLPSAAELLESWLAQPEVRHFLGVHEFGGVTWFRQEAFRTFLWWWQATAAVEASPSTAAVAAGLVAPRRRRIEQLLEAEEASEYRLEGLRRALGSSGRSSV
;
A
#
# COMPACT_ATOMS: atom_id res chain seq x y z
N PHE A 1 -55.79 11.66 5.52
CA PHE A 1 -55.22 10.33 5.81
C PHE A 1 -53.77 10.40 6.27
N TRP A 2 -52.74 10.52 5.41
CA TRP A 2 -51.33 10.40 5.85
C TRP A 2 -50.90 11.37 6.97
N ARG A 3 -51.38 12.62 6.94
CA ARG A 3 -51.14 13.59 8.02
C ARG A 3 -51.68 13.10 9.38
N GLU A 4 -52.89 12.54 9.39
CA GLU A 4 -53.49 11.97 10.60
C GLU A 4 -52.70 10.76 11.12
N VAL A 5 -52.21 9.89 10.21
CA VAL A 5 -51.35 8.76 10.58
C VAL A 5 -50.05 9.27 11.22
N VAL A 6 -49.40 10.25 10.62
CA VAL A 6 -48.16 10.84 11.17
C VAL A 6 -48.40 11.46 12.54
N ASP A 7 -49.44 12.27 12.68
CA ASP A 7 -49.78 12.95 13.93
C ASP A 7 -50.09 11.93 15.04
N ARG A 8 -50.84 10.86 14.73
CA ARG A 8 -51.15 9.80 15.69
C ARG A 8 -49.95 8.94 16.03
N VAL A 9 -49.14 8.53 15.05
CA VAL A 9 -47.91 7.76 15.30
C VAL A 9 -46.95 8.54 16.18
N ALA A 10 -46.80 9.85 15.97
CA ALA A 10 -45.95 10.70 16.81
C ALA A 10 -46.41 10.75 18.29
N GLN A 11 -47.70 10.57 18.56
CA GLN A 11 -48.26 10.58 19.92
C GLN A 11 -48.33 9.17 20.54
N GLU A 12 -48.78 8.19 19.77
CA GLU A 12 -49.12 6.84 20.24
C GLU A 12 -47.92 5.87 20.14
N ALA A 13 -46.98 6.11 19.22
CA ALA A 13 -45.83 5.26 18.98
C ALA A 13 -44.60 6.08 18.49
N PRO A 14 -44.07 7.01 19.29
CA PRO A 14 -43.09 8.02 18.88
C PRO A 14 -41.77 7.46 18.32
N ASP A 15 -41.42 6.21 18.66
CA ASP A 15 -40.21 5.54 18.16
C ASP A 15 -40.39 4.91 16.76
N THR A 16 -41.55 5.10 16.13
CA THR A 16 -41.86 4.53 14.81
C THR A 16 -41.38 5.42 13.67
N LEU A 17 -40.46 4.91 12.86
CA LEU A 17 -40.01 5.60 11.64
C LEU A 17 -40.97 5.34 10.48
N LEU A 18 -41.47 6.43 9.88
CA LEU A 18 -42.28 6.40 8.66
C LEU A 18 -41.44 6.81 7.45
N LEU A 19 -41.45 5.95 6.44
CA LEU A 19 -40.70 6.12 5.20
C LEU A 19 -41.67 6.17 4.02
N ALA A 20 -41.56 7.22 3.21
CA ALA A 20 -42.39 7.43 2.03
C ALA A 20 -41.64 7.01 0.75
N GLU A 21 -42.17 5.99 0.08
CA GLU A 21 -41.76 5.60 -1.27
C GLU A 21 -42.57 6.42 -2.29
N ALA A 22 -42.11 7.63 -2.60
CA ALA A 22 -42.78 8.53 -3.55
C ALA A 22 -41.78 9.08 -4.58
N PHE A 23 -42.15 9.06 -5.86
CA PHE A 23 -41.19 9.19 -6.98
C PHE A 23 -41.37 10.41 -7.90
N TRP A 24 -41.85 11.54 -7.37
CA TRP A 24 -42.39 12.62 -8.21
C TRP A 24 -41.74 13.99 -8.02
N MET A 25 -40.49 14.08 -7.55
CA MET A 25 -39.88 15.38 -7.18
C MET A 25 -40.73 16.16 -6.13
N MET A 26 -41.54 15.42 -5.37
CA MET A 26 -42.46 15.92 -4.35
C MET A 26 -41.91 15.71 -2.93
N GLU A 27 -40.63 15.39 -2.79
CA GLU A 27 -40.01 15.05 -1.51
C GLU A 27 -40.21 16.18 -0.50
N GLY A 28 -40.06 17.42 -0.94
CA GLY A 28 -40.34 18.61 -0.13
C GLY A 28 -41.79 18.76 0.33
N TYR A 29 -42.77 18.17 -0.39
CA TYR A 29 -44.17 18.13 0.02
C TYR A 29 -44.39 17.05 1.09
N PHE A 30 -43.87 15.84 0.91
CA PHE A 30 -43.99 14.75 1.90
C PHE A 30 -43.32 15.11 3.23
N VAL A 31 -42.17 15.76 3.16
CA VAL A 31 -41.38 16.16 4.33
C VAL A 31 -42.05 17.28 5.11
N ARG A 32 -42.48 18.36 4.44
CA ARG A 32 -43.00 19.56 5.12
C ARG A 32 -44.49 19.51 5.40
N THR A 33 -45.27 19.02 4.44
CA THR A 33 -46.74 19.07 4.54
C THR A 33 -47.30 17.86 5.27
N LEU A 34 -46.69 16.69 5.06
CA LEU A 34 -47.16 15.44 5.67
C LEU A 34 -46.36 15.03 6.91
N GLY A 35 -45.16 15.57 7.12
CA GLY A 35 -44.34 15.26 8.30
C GLY A 35 -43.64 13.90 8.23
N MET A 36 -43.45 13.33 7.04
CA MET A 36 -42.75 12.05 6.90
C MET A 36 -41.29 12.16 7.35
N HIS A 37 -40.82 11.11 8.05
CA HIS A 37 -39.47 11.07 8.61
C HIS A 37 -38.41 10.86 7.52
N ARG A 38 -38.72 10.02 6.53
CA ARG A 38 -37.85 9.69 5.40
C ARG A 38 -38.63 9.61 4.08
N VAL A 39 -37.96 9.91 2.97
CA VAL A 39 -38.54 9.84 1.62
C VAL A 39 -37.50 9.35 0.61
N TYR A 40 -37.92 8.48 -0.30
CA TYR A 40 -37.06 7.98 -1.38
C TYR A 40 -36.60 9.12 -2.29
N ASN A 41 -35.31 9.06 -2.68
CA ASN A 41 -34.69 10.03 -3.58
C ASN A 41 -34.39 9.37 -4.93
N SER A 42 -35.40 9.25 -5.79
CA SER A 42 -35.20 8.66 -7.13
C SER A 42 -34.33 9.52 -8.05
N ALA A 43 -34.19 10.81 -7.76
CA ALA A 43 -33.27 11.69 -8.47
C ALA A 43 -31.82 11.25 -8.26
N PHE A 44 -31.45 10.74 -7.07
CA PHE A 44 -30.12 10.19 -6.81
C PHE A 44 -29.80 9.05 -7.78
N MET A 45 -30.68 8.05 -7.88
CA MET A 45 -30.49 6.88 -8.72
C MET A 45 -30.43 7.27 -10.21
N ASN A 46 -31.49 7.92 -10.71
CA ASN A 46 -31.64 8.19 -12.14
C ASN A 46 -30.57 9.18 -12.64
N MET A 47 -30.38 10.31 -11.96
CA MET A 47 -29.48 11.35 -12.45
C MET A 47 -28.01 10.93 -12.38
N LEU A 48 -27.60 10.16 -11.37
CA LEU A 48 -26.21 9.68 -11.30
C LEU A 48 -25.93 8.56 -12.30
N ARG A 49 -26.90 7.66 -12.53
CA ARG A 49 -26.83 6.64 -13.59
C ARG A 49 -26.70 7.29 -14.96
N ASP A 50 -27.56 8.26 -15.26
CA ASP A 50 -27.67 8.90 -16.58
C ASP A 50 -26.67 10.07 -16.77
N GLU A 51 -25.81 10.33 -15.77
CA GLU A 51 -24.85 11.44 -15.75
C GLU A 51 -25.50 12.82 -15.94
N GLU A 52 -26.74 12.97 -15.47
CA GLU A 52 -27.43 14.26 -15.38
C GLU A 52 -26.93 15.07 -14.16
N ASN A 53 -25.60 15.14 -13.99
CA ASN A 53 -24.93 15.62 -12.79
C ASN A 53 -25.34 17.05 -12.44
N ALA A 54 -25.46 17.92 -13.44
CA ALA A 54 -25.92 19.30 -13.26
C ALA A 54 -27.32 19.40 -12.64
N LYS A 55 -28.25 18.50 -13.03
CA LYS A 55 -29.60 18.49 -12.45
C LYS A 55 -29.57 18.05 -10.99
N PHE A 56 -28.77 17.01 -10.68
CA PHE A 56 -28.66 16.52 -9.31
C PHE A 56 -27.97 17.54 -8.39
N ARG A 57 -26.86 18.15 -8.84
CA ARG A 57 -26.20 19.26 -8.12
C ARG A 57 -27.14 20.44 -7.90
N LYS A 58 -27.92 20.83 -8.91
CA LYS A 58 -28.94 21.88 -8.76
C LYS A 58 -29.98 21.54 -7.70
N SER A 59 -30.44 20.29 -7.64
CA SER A 59 -31.36 19.83 -6.59
C SER A 59 -30.76 19.98 -5.19
N LEU A 60 -29.50 19.58 -5.00
CA LEU A 60 -28.78 19.75 -3.73
C LEU A 60 -28.63 21.23 -3.36
N LYS A 61 -28.17 22.08 -4.29
CA LYS A 61 -28.02 23.53 -4.08
C LYS A 61 -29.35 24.19 -3.69
N ASN A 62 -30.44 23.85 -4.39
CA ASN A 62 -31.77 24.38 -4.08
C ASN A 62 -32.23 23.94 -2.69
N THR A 63 -31.95 22.69 -2.30
CA THR A 63 -32.29 22.17 -0.97
C THR A 63 -31.52 22.90 0.12
N LEU A 64 -30.21 23.14 -0.07
CA LEU A 64 -29.38 23.88 0.88
C LEU A 64 -29.77 25.35 1.02
N ALA A 65 -30.15 26.00 -0.09
CA ALA A 65 -30.58 27.40 -0.08
C ALA A 65 -31.98 27.58 0.52
N PHE A 66 -32.79 26.52 0.55
CA PHE A 66 -34.17 26.56 1.02
C PHE A 66 -34.34 26.01 2.45
N GLN A 67 -33.95 24.75 2.70
CA GLN A 67 -34.05 24.10 4.01
C GLN A 67 -33.10 22.88 4.08
N PRO A 68 -31.87 23.04 4.61
CA PRO A 68 -30.86 21.98 4.61
C PRO A 68 -31.28 20.69 5.32
N GLU A 69 -32.11 20.78 6.37
CA GLU A 69 -32.63 19.63 7.13
C GLU A 69 -33.38 18.61 6.27
N ILE A 70 -33.88 19.00 5.08
CA ILE A 70 -34.49 18.08 4.13
C ILE A 70 -33.49 17.01 3.67
N LEU A 71 -32.19 17.33 3.54
CA LEU A 71 -31.18 16.34 3.11
C LEU A 71 -31.11 15.14 4.06
N ARG A 72 -31.33 15.32 5.37
CA ARG A 72 -31.37 14.21 6.34
C ARG A 72 -32.53 13.27 6.12
N ARG A 73 -33.56 13.71 5.39
CA ARG A 73 -34.77 12.93 5.15
C ARG A 73 -34.70 12.09 3.88
N PHE A 74 -33.71 12.31 3.01
CA PHE A 74 -33.55 11.52 1.81
C PHE A 74 -33.07 10.10 2.11
N VAL A 75 -33.67 9.16 1.39
CA VAL A 75 -33.23 7.78 1.31
C VAL A 75 -32.58 7.62 -0.06
N ASN A 76 -31.25 7.53 -0.07
CA ASN A 76 -30.46 7.38 -1.30
C ASN A 76 -30.27 5.90 -1.57
N TYR A 77 -30.59 5.46 -2.78
CA TYR A 77 -30.51 4.07 -3.21
C TYR A 77 -30.05 3.99 -4.68
N VAL A 78 -29.50 2.85 -5.09
CA VAL A 78 -29.12 2.59 -6.49
C VAL A 78 -30.14 1.70 -7.19
N THR A 79 -30.83 0.84 -6.43
CA THR A 79 -31.85 -0.08 -6.93
C THR A 79 -32.86 -0.39 -5.83
N THR A 80 -34.05 -0.80 -6.23
CA THR A 80 -35.14 -1.36 -5.41
C THR A 80 -35.67 -2.60 -6.13
N PRO A 81 -36.53 -3.42 -5.50
CA PRO A 81 -37.12 -4.58 -6.17
C PRO A 81 -37.92 -4.24 -7.45
N ASP A 82 -38.43 -3.01 -7.56
CA ASP A 82 -39.16 -2.52 -8.73
C ASP A 82 -38.24 -1.99 -9.84
N GLU A 83 -36.96 -1.79 -9.56
CA GLU A 83 -35.95 -1.26 -10.48
C GLU A 83 -35.05 -2.38 -11.02
N GLU A 84 -34.31 -2.11 -12.10
CA GLU A 84 -33.25 -3.00 -12.55
C GLU A 84 -32.17 -3.17 -11.47
N SER A 85 -31.48 -4.32 -11.45
CA SER A 85 -30.39 -4.54 -10.48
C SER A 85 -29.27 -3.51 -10.66
N ALA A 86 -28.57 -3.14 -9.57
CA ALA A 86 -27.54 -2.11 -9.62
C ALA A 86 -26.43 -2.41 -10.64
N VAL A 87 -26.08 -3.69 -10.80
CA VAL A 87 -25.12 -4.17 -11.80
C VAL A 87 -25.60 -3.96 -13.24
N ARG A 88 -26.90 -4.11 -13.52
CA ARG A 88 -27.48 -3.87 -14.84
C ARG A 88 -27.60 -2.38 -15.14
N GLN A 89 -27.91 -1.58 -14.12
CA GLN A 89 -28.09 -0.13 -14.27
C GLN A 89 -26.76 0.64 -14.43
N VAL A 90 -25.76 0.31 -13.61
CA VAL A 90 -24.53 1.13 -13.48
C VAL A 90 -23.26 0.32 -13.77
N GLY A 91 -23.32 -1.01 -13.64
CA GLY A 91 -22.16 -1.89 -13.78
C GLY A 91 -21.42 -2.13 -12.46
N LYS A 92 -20.16 -2.61 -12.57
CA LYS A 92 -19.29 -3.00 -11.44
C LYS A 92 -18.03 -2.15 -11.30
N GLY A 93 -17.89 -1.13 -12.15
CA GLY A 93 -16.68 -0.31 -12.28
C GLY A 93 -16.63 0.89 -11.33
N ASP A 94 -15.71 1.81 -11.62
CA ASP A 94 -15.44 2.97 -10.75
C ASP A 94 -16.65 3.90 -10.61
N LYS A 95 -17.48 4.03 -11.65
CA LYS A 95 -18.74 4.78 -11.58
C LYS A 95 -19.66 4.24 -10.48
N TYR A 96 -19.87 2.93 -10.44
CA TYR A 96 -20.70 2.27 -9.44
C TYR A 96 -20.17 2.51 -8.02
N PHE A 97 -18.86 2.38 -7.80
CA PHE A 97 -18.25 2.65 -6.50
C PHE A 97 -18.26 4.13 -6.12
N GLY A 98 -18.19 5.05 -7.09
CA GLY A 98 -18.38 6.47 -6.86
C GLY A 98 -19.80 6.81 -6.39
N ILE A 99 -20.82 6.21 -7.02
CA ILE A 99 -22.21 6.34 -6.59
C ILE A 99 -22.43 5.72 -5.20
N CYS A 100 -21.88 4.53 -4.93
CA CYS A 100 -21.94 3.93 -3.59
C CYS A 100 -21.26 4.81 -2.54
N THR A 101 -20.16 5.49 -2.90
CA THR A 101 -19.50 6.46 -2.01
C THR A 101 -20.42 7.64 -1.72
N LEU A 102 -21.07 8.23 -2.72
CA LEU A 102 -22.05 9.29 -2.49
C LEU A 102 -23.21 8.82 -1.62
N MET A 103 -23.73 7.61 -1.88
CA MET A 103 -24.81 7.01 -1.10
C MET A 103 -24.43 6.88 0.38
N ALA A 104 -23.20 6.43 0.66
CA ALA A 104 -22.68 6.29 2.02
C ALA A 104 -22.33 7.62 2.71
N THR A 105 -21.99 8.66 1.94
CA THR A 105 -21.39 9.89 2.50
C THR A 105 -22.27 11.13 2.42
N LEU A 106 -23.37 11.11 1.65
CA LEU A 106 -24.38 12.16 1.72
C LEU A 106 -25.19 12.07 3.03
N PRO A 107 -25.76 13.20 3.51
CA PRO A 107 -26.74 13.18 4.59
C PRO A 107 -27.96 12.32 4.22
N GLY A 108 -28.62 11.79 5.25
CA GLY A 108 -29.80 10.94 5.09
C GLY A 108 -29.52 9.45 5.28
N LEU A 109 -30.35 8.59 4.69
CA LEU A 109 -30.29 7.14 4.87
C LEU A 109 -29.80 6.47 3.57
N PRO A 110 -28.67 5.75 3.59
CA PRO A 110 -28.34 4.83 2.49
C PRO A 110 -29.25 3.61 2.56
N LEU A 111 -29.83 3.21 1.43
CA LEU A 111 -30.57 1.96 1.28
C LEU A 111 -29.90 1.10 0.21
N VAL A 112 -29.48 -0.10 0.61
CA VAL A 112 -28.81 -1.07 -0.25
C VAL A 112 -29.84 -2.09 -0.72
N GLY A 113 -29.99 -2.24 -2.04
CA GLY A 113 -30.90 -3.23 -2.61
C GLY A 113 -30.36 -4.65 -2.45
N HIS A 114 -31.26 -5.63 -2.49
CA HIS A 114 -30.86 -7.04 -2.47
C HIS A 114 -29.87 -7.36 -3.61
N GLY A 115 -28.85 -8.16 -3.33
CA GLY A 115 -27.89 -8.62 -4.33
C GLY A 115 -26.93 -7.54 -4.83
N GLN A 116 -27.03 -6.30 -4.36
CA GLN A 116 -26.21 -5.19 -4.81
C GLN A 116 -24.72 -5.39 -4.44
N PHE A 117 -24.43 -5.87 -3.23
CA PHE A 117 -23.05 -6.14 -2.79
C PHE A 117 -22.46 -7.35 -3.51
N GLU A 118 -23.28 -8.38 -3.69
CA GLU A 118 -22.95 -9.65 -4.33
C GLU A 118 -22.84 -9.52 -5.86
N GLY A 119 -23.41 -8.46 -6.44
CA GLY A 119 -23.44 -8.23 -7.88
C GLY A 119 -24.40 -9.14 -8.64
N LEU A 120 -25.50 -9.53 -7.99
CA LEU A 120 -26.58 -10.31 -8.62
C LEU A 120 -27.30 -9.46 -9.67
N SER A 121 -27.65 -10.09 -10.78
CA SER A 121 -28.19 -9.42 -11.95
C SER A 121 -29.67 -9.65 -12.15
N GLU A 122 -30.24 -10.73 -11.59
CA GLU A 122 -31.67 -11.01 -11.66
C GLU A 122 -32.47 -9.91 -10.94
N LYS A 123 -33.35 -9.25 -11.70
CA LYS A 123 -34.40 -8.42 -11.11
C LYS A 123 -35.50 -9.34 -10.63
N TYR A 124 -35.79 -9.33 -9.34
CA TYR A 124 -36.95 -10.04 -8.80
C TYR A 124 -37.69 -9.16 -7.79
N GLY A 125 -38.94 -8.84 -8.13
CA GLY A 125 -39.89 -8.07 -7.31
C GLY A 125 -40.74 -8.94 -6.38
N MET A 126 -41.74 -8.32 -5.74
CA MET A 126 -42.64 -8.96 -4.78
C MET A 126 -43.58 -10.02 -5.40
N GLU A 127 -43.66 -10.07 -6.72
CA GLU A 127 -44.43 -11.05 -7.49
C GLU A 127 -43.75 -12.43 -7.58
N TYR A 128 -42.48 -12.55 -7.18
CA TYR A 128 -41.69 -13.78 -7.27
C TYR A 128 -41.58 -14.49 -5.92
N ARG A 129 -41.72 -15.83 -5.91
CA ARG A 129 -41.55 -16.65 -4.69
C ARG A 129 -40.10 -16.99 -4.37
N ARG A 130 -39.22 -16.97 -5.36
CA ARG A 130 -37.78 -17.26 -5.28
C ARG A 130 -37.07 -16.71 -6.51
N ALA A 131 -35.75 -16.57 -6.43
CA ALA A 131 -34.89 -16.37 -7.59
C ALA A 131 -35.01 -17.56 -8.57
N TYR A 132 -35.01 -17.29 -9.88
CA TYR A 132 -34.96 -18.32 -10.92
C TYR A 132 -33.56 -18.54 -11.46
N ALA A 133 -32.70 -17.52 -11.39
CA ALA A 133 -31.31 -17.63 -11.79
C ALA A 133 -30.47 -18.18 -10.62
N GLU A 134 -29.63 -19.17 -10.94
CA GLU A 134 -28.60 -19.64 -10.01
C GLU A 134 -27.36 -18.73 -10.12
N GLU A 135 -27.42 -17.57 -9.47
CA GLU A 135 -26.32 -16.61 -9.43
C GLU A 135 -25.41 -16.84 -8.22
N THR A 136 -24.09 -16.82 -8.45
CA THR A 136 -23.09 -16.87 -7.37
C THR A 136 -22.53 -15.48 -7.09
N PRO A 137 -22.34 -15.07 -5.83
CA PRO A 137 -21.75 -13.77 -5.50
C PRO A 137 -20.38 -13.54 -6.12
N ASP A 138 -20.16 -12.34 -6.65
CA ASP A 138 -18.89 -11.89 -7.20
C ASP A 138 -17.91 -11.54 -6.08
N ARG A 139 -16.97 -12.45 -5.81
CA ARG A 139 -15.99 -12.30 -4.72
C ARG A 139 -15.11 -11.06 -4.86
N ARG A 140 -14.77 -10.64 -6.09
CA ARG A 140 -13.93 -9.44 -6.31
C ARG A 140 -14.73 -8.18 -6.01
N LEU A 141 -16.00 -8.16 -6.40
CA LEU A 141 -16.91 -7.06 -6.10
C LEU A 141 -17.15 -6.92 -4.59
N LEU A 142 -17.38 -8.04 -3.89
CA LEU A 142 -17.53 -8.07 -2.43
C LEU A 142 -16.29 -7.51 -1.71
N ALA A 143 -15.10 -8.03 -2.04
CA ALA A 143 -13.84 -7.55 -1.45
C ALA A 143 -13.61 -6.05 -1.70
N ARG A 144 -14.09 -5.53 -2.84
CA ARG A 144 -14.01 -4.10 -3.15
C ARG A 144 -15.01 -3.27 -2.33
N HIS A 145 -16.23 -3.75 -2.10
CA HIS A 145 -17.17 -3.11 -1.17
C HIS A 145 -16.62 -3.06 0.25
N GLU A 146 -16.06 -4.17 0.73
CA GLU A 146 -15.43 -4.27 2.06
C GLU A 146 -14.29 -3.27 2.22
N ARG A 147 -13.49 -3.04 1.18
CA ARG A 147 -12.39 -2.08 1.21
C ARG A 147 -12.85 -0.62 1.07
N GLU A 148 -13.81 -0.34 0.19
CA GLU A 148 -14.07 1.04 -0.27
C GLU A 148 -15.37 1.66 0.26
N VAL A 149 -16.38 0.84 0.59
CA VAL A 149 -17.73 1.32 0.96
C VAL A 149 -18.04 1.02 2.43
N VAL A 150 -17.77 -0.20 2.90
CA VAL A 150 -18.06 -0.63 4.28
C VAL A 150 -17.42 0.30 5.32
N PRO A 151 -16.14 0.75 5.19
CA PRO A 151 -15.55 1.66 6.16
C PRO A 151 -16.35 2.97 6.29
N LEU A 152 -16.86 3.50 5.17
CA LEU A 152 -17.69 4.71 5.15
C LEU A 152 -19.05 4.48 5.83
N LEU A 153 -19.63 3.28 5.66
CA LEU A 153 -20.86 2.87 6.33
C LEU A 153 -20.66 2.71 7.85
N THR A 154 -19.51 2.19 8.29
CA THR A 154 -19.20 2.09 9.73
C THR A 154 -18.96 3.46 10.39
N GLN A 155 -18.54 4.46 9.61
CA GLN A 155 -18.27 5.83 10.06
C GLN A 155 -19.39 6.82 9.69
N ARG A 156 -20.63 6.33 9.51
CA ARG A 156 -21.78 7.17 9.08
C ARG A 156 -22.03 8.40 9.93
N TYR A 157 -21.65 8.38 11.20
CA TYR A 157 -21.77 9.53 12.11
C TYR A 157 -21.05 10.78 11.58
N LEU A 158 -20.00 10.64 10.75
CA LEU A 158 -19.29 11.76 10.11
C LEU A 158 -20.08 12.43 8.99
N PHE A 159 -21.07 11.74 8.44
CA PHE A 159 -21.67 12.03 7.14
C PHE A 159 -23.19 12.22 7.20
N SER A 160 -23.87 11.66 8.20
CA SER A 160 -25.34 11.61 8.25
C SER A 160 -26.01 12.94 8.62
N GLY A 161 -25.25 13.85 9.23
CA GLY A 161 -25.72 15.18 9.65
C GLY A 161 -25.60 16.24 8.55
N VAL A 162 -26.24 17.38 8.78
CA VAL A 162 -26.20 18.57 7.89
C VAL A 162 -25.55 19.79 8.55
N GLU A 163 -25.24 19.69 9.84
CA GLU A 163 -24.75 20.78 10.68
C GLU A 163 -23.42 21.35 10.16
N ARG A 164 -22.56 20.47 9.63
CA ARG A 164 -21.25 20.79 9.04
C ARG A 164 -21.18 20.44 7.55
N PHE A 165 -22.33 20.15 6.92
CA PHE A 165 -22.37 19.76 5.52
C PHE A 165 -22.20 21.00 4.63
N GLU A 166 -21.10 21.05 3.90
CA GLU A 166 -20.78 22.15 2.99
C GLU A 166 -20.54 21.60 1.59
N LEU A 167 -21.39 21.99 0.63
CA LEU A 167 -21.26 21.61 -0.79
C LEU A 167 -20.42 22.66 -1.53
N TYR A 168 -19.54 22.24 -2.43
CA TYR A 168 -18.63 23.13 -3.15
C TYR A 168 -18.88 23.11 -4.67
N ASP A 169 -18.59 24.24 -5.29
CA ASP A 169 -18.34 24.31 -6.73
C ASP A 169 -16.89 23.90 -7.02
N PHE A 170 -16.70 23.08 -8.06
CA PHE A 170 -15.38 22.69 -8.54
C PHE A 170 -14.98 23.63 -9.67
N ASP A 171 -14.12 24.59 -9.37
CA ASP A 171 -13.74 25.65 -10.29
C ASP A 171 -12.66 25.14 -11.24
N ALA A 172 -13.07 24.72 -12.44
CA ALA A 172 -12.19 24.36 -13.54
C ALA A 172 -11.92 25.59 -14.44
N PRO A 173 -10.90 25.56 -15.32
CA PRO A 173 -10.59 26.69 -16.21
C PRO A 173 -11.75 27.15 -17.11
N ALA A 174 -12.66 26.24 -17.46
CA ALA A 174 -13.84 26.53 -18.29
C ALA A 174 -15.08 26.99 -17.49
N GLY A 175 -14.97 27.11 -16.16
CA GLY A 175 -16.07 27.38 -15.24
C GLY A 175 -16.30 26.24 -14.25
N VAL A 176 -17.45 26.26 -13.58
CA VAL A 176 -17.83 25.21 -12.62
C VAL A 176 -18.03 23.89 -13.36
N ASP A 177 -17.29 22.85 -12.97
CA ASP A 177 -17.48 21.51 -13.50
C ASP A 177 -18.64 20.83 -12.76
N GLU A 178 -19.79 20.79 -13.43
CA GLU A 178 -21.02 20.17 -12.92
C GLU A 178 -20.91 18.64 -12.82
N ASP A 179 -19.88 18.02 -13.40
CA ASP A 179 -19.63 16.57 -13.29
C ASP A 179 -18.92 16.19 -11.97
N VAL A 180 -18.50 17.19 -11.16
CA VAL A 180 -17.82 16.97 -9.87
C VAL A 180 -18.75 17.27 -8.70
N PHE A 181 -18.95 16.24 -7.87
CA PHE A 181 -19.56 16.35 -6.54
C PHE A 181 -18.47 16.51 -5.51
N ALA A 182 -18.46 17.63 -4.79
CA ALA A 182 -17.49 17.89 -3.74
C ALA A 182 -18.16 18.48 -2.51
N PHE A 183 -18.02 17.84 -1.35
CA PHE A 183 -18.59 18.34 -0.10
C PHE A 183 -17.74 17.93 1.10
N SER A 184 -17.78 18.76 2.14
CA SER A 184 -17.20 18.44 3.44
C SER A 184 -18.29 18.18 4.47
N ASN A 185 -17.93 17.42 5.50
CA ASN A 185 -18.76 17.17 6.67
C ASN A 185 -17.84 16.84 7.86
N GLY A 186 -18.43 16.48 9.00
CA GLY A 186 -17.67 15.92 10.10
C GLY A 186 -18.44 15.91 11.41
N TRP A 187 -17.80 15.38 12.45
CA TRP A 187 -18.34 15.31 13.79
C TRP A 187 -17.25 15.63 14.82
N GLY A 188 -17.59 16.42 15.85
CA GLY A 188 -16.61 16.87 16.84
C GLY A 188 -15.42 17.60 16.21
N ARG A 189 -14.23 17.00 16.29
CA ARG A 189 -12.98 17.50 15.67
C ARG A 189 -12.64 16.82 14.34
N GLU A 190 -13.28 15.70 14.02
CA GLU A 190 -13.04 14.98 12.78
C GLU A 190 -13.65 15.73 11.60
N ARG A 191 -12.93 15.75 10.48
CA ARG A 191 -13.32 16.44 9.24
C ARG A 191 -13.11 15.50 8.07
N VAL A 192 -14.02 15.57 7.11
CA VAL A 192 -13.96 14.79 5.87
C VAL A 192 -14.24 15.67 4.68
N LEU A 193 -13.57 15.40 3.56
CA LEU A 193 -13.85 15.99 2.25
C LEU A 193 -14.04 14.87 1.24
N VAL A 194 -15.25 14.78 0.70
CA VAL A 194 -15.61 13.80 -0.32
C VAL A 194 -15.59 14.48 -1.68
N VAL A 195 -14.94 13.86 -2.65
CA VAL A 195 -14.90 14.34 -4.03
C VAL A 195 -15.16 13.17 -4.97
N PHE A 196 -16.14 13.30 -5.87
CA PHE A 196 -16.44 12.32 -6.91
C PHE A 196 -16.67 13.00 -8.25
N HIS A 197 -15.89 12.60 -9.25
CA HIS A 197 -16.06 13.02 -10.64
C HIS A 197 -16.89 11.99 -11.40
N ASN A 198 -18.17 12.24 -11.64
CA ASN A 198 -19.08 11.29 -12.31
C ASN A 198 -19.05 11.43 -13.83
N ARG A 199 -17.87 11.24 -14.44
CA ARG A 199 -17.66 11.33 -15.88
C ARG A 199 -16.49 10.48 -16.34
N SER A 200 -16.52 10.05 -17.60
CA SER A 200 -15.49 9.22 -18.23
C SER A 200 -14.22 9.96 -18.68
N ARG A 201 -14.17 11.30 -18.58
CA ARG A 201 -12.98 12.11 -18.91
C ARG A 201 -12.23 12.51 -17.64
N GLY A 202 -11.06 13.14 -17.78
CA GLY A 202 -10.36 13.78 -16.66
C GLY A 202 -10.78 15.26 -16.49
N THR A 203 -10.60 15.80 -15.29
CA THR A 203 -10.80 17.23 -14.99
C THR A 203 -9.78 17.73 -13.97
N ARG A 204 -9.53 19.04 -13.94
CA ARG A 204 -8.62 19.69 -13.00
C ARG A 204 -9.19 21.04 -12.60
N GLY A 205 -9.21 21.31 -11.31
CA GLY A 205 -9.87 22.49 -10.75
C GLY A 205 -9.63 22.64 -9.26
N ARG A 206 -10.20 23.70 -8.68
CA ARG A 206 -10.04 24.04 -7.26
C ARG A 206 -11.35 23.96 -6.49
N LEU A 207 -11.24 23.62 -5.22
CA LEU A 207 -12.30 23.72 -4.22
C LEU A 207 -11.95 24.83 -3.24
N LYS A 208 -12.76 25.89 -3.18
CA LYS A 208 -12.43 27.07 -2.37
C LYS A 208 -13.50 27.47 -1.37
N THR A 209 -14.72 27.75 -1.83
CA THR A 209 -15.80 28.28 -0.98
C THR A 209 -17.07 27.52 -1.25
N SER A 210 -17.83 27.20 -0.20
CA SER A 210 -19.09 26.48 -0.34
C SER A 210 -20.16 27.31 -1.09
N VAL A 211 -21.12 26.59 -1.64
CA VAL A 211 -22.38 27.17 -2.14
C VAL A 211 -23.18 27.72 -0.94
N PRO A 212 -24.11 28.67 -1.16
CA PRO A 212 -24.94 29.18 -0.08
C PRO A 212 -25.74 28.05 0.59
N ARG A 213 -25.68 28.01 1.92
CA ARG A 213 -26.51 27.15 2.76
C ARG A 213 -27.25 28.01 3.77
N LEU A 214 -28.53 27.78 3.93
CA LEU A 214 -29.34 28.49 4.91
C LEU A 214 -29.00 28.02 6.33
N VAL A 215 -28.72 28.94 7.25
CA VAL A 215 -28.39 28.62 8.64
C VAL A 215 -29.24 29.48 9.57
N THR A 216 -29.82 28.86 10.59
CA THR A 216 -30.51 29.57 11.66
C THR A 216 -29.50 30.33 12.50
N THR A 217 -29.58 31.66 12.50
CA THR A 217 -28.64 32.56 13.19
C THR A 217 -29.09 32.88 14.62
N SER A 218 -30.39 32.77 14.91
CA SER A 218 -30.93 32.87 16.27
C SER A 218 -32.11 31.90 16.46
N GLU A 219 -32.06 31.13 17.54
CA GLU A 219 -33.11 30.17 17.91
C GLU A 219 -34.37 30.87 18.47
N GLU A 220 -34.25 32.11 18.96
CA GLU A 220 -35.35 32.84 19.62
C GLU A 220 -36.32 33.50 18.62
N ASP A 221 -35.81 34.00 17.51
CA ASP A 221 -36.58 34.68 16.46
C ASP A 221 -36.75 33.86 15.17
N GLY A 222 -36.04 32.72 15.07
CA GLY A 222 -36.04 31.86 13.89
C GLY A 222 -35.44 32.53 12.65
N SER A 223 -34.60 33.55 12.84
CA SER A 223 -33.92 34.21 11.72
C SER A 223 -32.95 33.26 11.01
N GLU A 224 -32.97 33.30 9.69
CA GLU A 224 -32.18 32.42 8.82
C GLU A 224 -31.41 33.25 7.79
N GLU A 225 -30.12 32.96 7.62
CA GLU A 225 -29.26 33.65 6.66
C GLU A 225 -28.47 32.68 5.77
N PRO A 226 -28.24 33.01 4.49
CA PRO A 226 -27.41 32.21 3.62
C PRO A 226 -25.93 32.40 3.96
N VAL A 227 -25.28 31.34 4.42
CA VAL A 227 -23.85 31.32 4.77
C VAL A 227 -23.05 30.60 3.68
N ARG A 228 -21.83 31.09 3.44
CA ARG A 228 -20.79 30.41 2.66
C ARG A 228 -19.56 30.19 3.53
N VAL A 229 -18.97 29.01 3.44
CA VAL A 229 -17.85 28.61 4.29
C VAL A 229 -16.63 28.34 3.42
N PRO A 230 -15.49 29.00 3.67
CA PRO A 230 -14.22 28.65 3.04
C PRO A 230 -13.83 27.21 3.37
N LEU A 231 -13.29 26.46 2.39
CA LEU A 231 -12.88 25.08 2.55
C LEU A 231 -11.91 24.90 3.72
N ALA A 232 -10.91 25.76 3.84
CA ALA A 232 -9.94 25.71 4.93
C ALA A 232 -10.62 25.77 6.32
N HIS A 233 -11.63 26.63 6.49
CA HIS A 233 -12.38 26.72 7.75
C HIS A 233 -13.23 25.48 8.00
N ALA A 234 -13.90 24.95 6.96
CA ALA A 234 -14.67 23.71 7.07
C ALA A 234 -13.78 22.53 7.49
N LEU A 235 -12.54 22.48 7.00
CA LEU A 235 -11.53 21.48 7.35
C LEU A 235 -10.81 21.75 8.69
N GLY A 236 -11.12 22.87 9.36
CA GLY A 236 -10.52 23.22 10.65
C GLY A 236 -9.07 23.70 10.58
N LEU A 237 -8.62 24.16 9.42
CA LEU A 237 -7.28 24.72 9.22
C LEU A 237 -7.20 26.14 9.77
N LYS A 238 -6.12 26.44 10.50
CA LYS A 238 -5.85 27.77 11.07
C LYS A 238 -4.94 28.61 10.19
N ALA A 239 -4.13 27.97 9.35
CA ALA A 239 -3.25 28.58 8.35
C ALA A 239 -2.22 29.58 8.90
N GLY A 240 -1.21 29.08 9.62
CA GLY A 240 0.02 29.83 9.87
C GLY A 240 0.86 30.02 8.58
N PRO A 241 1.76 31.01 8.54
CA PRO A 241 2.50 31.40 7.34
C PRO A 241 3.42 30.31 6.77
N LEU A 242 3.78 29.29 7.56
CA LEU A 242 4.63 28.16 7.17
C LEU A 242 3.98 26.81 7.45
N ASP A 243 2.66 26.76 7.67
CA ASP A 243 2.00 25.50 8.01
C ASP A 243 1.62 24.70 6.76
N TYR A 244 1.81 23.39 6.84
CA TYR A 244 1.31 22.42 5.87
C TYR A 244 0.19 21.60 6.50
N CYS A 245 -0.70 21.06 5.67
CA CYS A 245 -1.73 20.13 6.09
C CYS A 245 -1.43 18.76 5.49
N ARG A 246 -1.28 17.76 6.37
CA ARG A 246 -1.36 16.35 6.03
C ARG A 246 -2.81 15.90 6.05
N PHE A 247 -3.19 15.06 5.11
CA PHE A 247 -4.47 14.36 5.09
C PHE A 247 -4.35 13.04 4.32
N ARG A 248 -5.31 12.14 4.48
CA ARG A 248 -5.27 10.80 3.88
C ARG A 248 -6.51 10.54 3.03
N ASP A 249 -6.36 9.92 1.87
CA ASP A 249 -7.49 9.36 1.13
C ASP A 249 -7.85 7.99 1.70
N ARG A 250 -9.02 7.89 2.36
CA ARG A 250 -9.51 6.67 3.00
C ARG A 250 -9.63 5.49 2.05
N ARG A 251 -9.84 5.74 0.75
CA ARG A 251 -10.01 4.68 -0.26
C ARG A 251 -8.68 4.08 -0.72
N SER A 252 -7.67 4.92 -0.98
CA SER A 252 -6.36 4.46 -1.46
C SER A 252 -5.35 4.20 -0.34
N GLY A 253 -5.58 4.75 0.86
CA GLY A 253 -4.64 4.75 1.97
C GLY A 253 -3.50 5.76 1.83
N LEU A 254 -3.40 6.47 0.70
CA LEU A 254 -2.32 7.43 0.44
C LEU A 254 -2.48 8.70 1.29
N GLU A 255 -1.36 9.19 1.80
CA GLU A 255 -1.21 10.48 2.45
C GLU A 255 -0.84 11.57 1.44
N PHE A 256 -1.36 12.77 1.67
CA PHE A 256 -1.20 13.95 0.85
C PHE A 256 -0.73 15.10 1.72
N LEU A 257 0.04 16.00 1.10
CA LEU A 257 0.57 17.19 1.73
C LEU A 257 0.16 18.41 0.91
N ALA A 258 -0.48 19.38 1.55
CA ALA A 258 -0.83 20.66 0.92
C ALA A 258 -0.39 21.82 1.80
N ASN A 259 -0.03 22.95 1.20
CA ASN A 259 0.27 24.15 1.97
C ASN A 259 -1.04 24.75 2.54
N SER A 260 -1.15 24.87 3.87
CA SER A 260 -2.40 25.32 4.53
C SER A 260 -2.79 26.73 4.11
N ARG A 261 -1.81 27.62 3.91
CA ARG A 261 -2.04 28.99 3.44
C ARG A 261 -2.53 29.02 1.99
N GLU A 262 -2.00 28.18 1.11
CA GLU A 262 -2.51 28.06 -0.26
C GLU A 262 -3.96 27.56 -0.26
N VAL A 263 -4.29 26.57 0.57
CA VAL A 263 -5.67 26.07 0.70
C VAL A 263 -6.61 27.17 1.19
N LEU A 264 -6.16 28.03 2.12
CA LEU A 264 -6.94 29.17 2.59
C LEU A 264 -7.14 30.24 1.50
N GLU A 265 -6.07 30.66 0.82
CA GLU A 265 -6.10 31.79 -0.13
C GLU A 265 -6.68 31.41 -1.50
N LYS A 266 -6.31 30.23 -2.00
CA LYS A 266 -6.61 29.77 -3.38
C LYS A 266 -7.54 28.56 -3.43
N GLY A 267 -7.75 27.86 -2.33
CA GLY A 267 -8.48 26.59 -2.31
C GLY A 267 -7.61 25.39 -2.68
N LEU A 268 -8.12 24.19 -2.45
CA LEU A 268 -7.43 22.93 -2.71
C LEU A 268 -7.50 22.59 -4.21
N LEU A 269 -6.34 22.43 -4.85
CA LEU A 269 -6.23 22.01 -6.24
C LEU A 269 -6.31 20.49 -6.34
N LEU A 270 -7.15 19.97 -7.23
CA LEU A 270 -7.27 18.54 -7.48
C LEU A 270 -7.25 18.23 -8.97
N THR A 271 -6.61 17.11 -9.32
CA THR A 271 -6.69 16.49 -10.64
C THR A 271 -7.44 15.17 -10.49
N LEU A 272 -8.55 15.04 -11.22
CA LEU A 272 -9.47 13.90 -11.11
C LEU A 272 -9.53 13.17 -12.44
N GLY A 273 -9.17 11.89 -12.44
CA GLY A 273 -9.35 11.01 -13.60
C GLY A 273 -10.82 10.62 -13.84
N PRO A 274 -11.07 9.76 -14.84
CA PRO A 274 -12.39 9.18 -15.10
C PRO A 274 -12.96 8.50 -13.86
N TYR A 275 -14.21 8.82 -13.51
CA TYR A 275 -14.93 8.23 -12.37
C TYR A 275 -14.18 8.26 -11.04
N ARG A 276 -13.20 9.17 -10.89
CA ARG A 276 -12.33 9.22 -9.72
C ARG A 276 -13.12 9.70 -8.52
N CYS A 277 -13.03 8.94 -7.43
CA CYS A 277 -13.60 9.33 -6.14
C CYS A 277 -12.53 9.26 -5.04
N ARG A 278 -12.47 10.31 -4.22
CA ARG A 278 -11.56 10.53 -3.09
C ARG A 278 -12.39 10.77 -1.83
N VAL A 279 -11.96 10.22 -0.70
CA VAL A 279 -12.53 10.53 0.62
C VAL A 279 -11.38 10.94 1.52
N PHE A 280 -11.10 12.24 1.59
CA PHE A 280 -10.03 12.77 2.40
C PHE A 280 -10.45 12.89 3.87
N CYS A 281 -9.63 12.38 4.78
CA CYS A 281 -9.80 12.42 6.22
C CYS A 281 -8.46 12.73 6.91
N ASP A 282 -8.48 12.74 8.26
CA ASP A 282 -7.29 12.88 9.10
C ASP A 282 -6.47 14.15 8.80
N PHE A 283 -7.19 15.28 8.63
CA PHE A 283 -6.57 16.59 8.42
C PHE A 283 -5.79 17.03 9.66
N GLU A 284 -4.49 17.25 9.49
CA GLU A 284 -3.58 17.67 10.55
C GLU A 284 -2.64 18.76 10.04
N GLU A 285 -2.56 19.88 10.75
CA GLU A 285 -1.59 20.93 10.44
C GLU A 285 -0.22 20.58 11.06
N LEU A 286 0.80 20.56 10.21
CA LEU A 286 2.19 20.34 10.50
C LEU A 286 2.96 21.66 10.36
N ALA A 287 3.74 22.00 11.39
CA ALA A 287 4.62 23.15 11.33
C ALA A 287 5.87 22.83 10.49
N GLU A 288 6.25 23.74 9.61
CA GLU A 288 7.51 23.65 8.87
C GLU A 288 8.73 23.84 9.80
N THR A 289 9.80 23.13 9.49
CA THR A 289 11.09 23.22 10.19
C THR A 289 12.00 24.26 9.52
N SER A 290 13.04 24.72 10.23
CA SER A 290 13.95 25.75 9.73
C SER A 290 14.68 25.40 8.43
N ASP A 291 14.77 24.11 8.10
CA ASP A 291 15.39 23.58 6.88
C ASP A 291 14.40 23.34 5.71
N LEU A 292 13.14 23.77 5.85
CA LEU A 292 12.11 23.76 4.81
C LEU A 292 11.84 22.36 4.23
N ARG A 293 11.77 21.37 5.12
CA ARG A 293 11.61 19.96 4.77
C ARG A 293 10.28 19.68 4.09
N LEU A 294 9.19 20.19 4.63
CA LEU A 294 7.84 19.95 4.12
C LEU A 294 7.63 20.67 2.79
N GLU A 295 8.21 21.85 2.60
CA GLU A 295 8.18 22.59 1.33
C GLU A 295 8.86 21.83 0.20
N ARG A 296 10.07 21.31 0.45
CA ARG A 296 10.80 20.52 -0.56
C ARG A 296 10.04 19.25 -0.90
N LEU A 297 9.47 18.58 0.10
CA LEU A 297 8.63 17.41 -0.13
C LEU A 297 7.37 17.76 -0.93
N ALA A 298 6.63 18.80 -0.53
CA ALA A 298 5.43 19.24 -1.23
C ALA A 298 5.72 19.59 -2.71
N ARG A 299 6.87 20.23 -2.98
CA ARG A 299 7.32 20.52 -4.35
C ARG A 299 7.63 19.24 -5.14
N LYS A 300 8.28 18.25 -4.52
CA LYS A 300 8.59 16.96 -5.15
C LYS A 300 7.33 16.16 -5.44
N LEU A 301 6.38 16.13 -4.50
CA LEU A 301 5.12 15.41 -4.65
C LEU A 301 4.18 16.08 -5.66
N ALA A 302 4.26 17.41 -5.82
CA ALA A 302 3.46 18.18 -6.75
C ALA A 302 1.93 17.94 -6.64
N GLY A 303 1.47 17.61 -5.42
CA GLY A 303 0.06 17.29 -5.12
C GLY A 303 -0.32 15.81 -5.26
N GLU A 304 0.61 14.94 -5.66
CA GLU A 304 0.41 13.48 -5.65
C GLU A 304 0.49 12.90 -4.23
N GLY A 305 -0.23 11.80 -4.01
CA GLY A 305 -0.25 11.11 -2.72
C GLY A 305 0.82 10.02 -2.64
N VAL A 306 1.31 9.77 -1.43
CA VAL A 306 2.31 8.73 -1.13
C VAL A 306 1.81 7.78 -0.03
N PRO A 307 2.29 6.54 0.07
CA PRO A 307 1.88 5.63 1.13
C PRO A 307 2.15 6.18 2.55
N SER A 308 3.26 6.91 2.71
CA SER A 308 3.67 7.55 3.97
C SER A 308 4.45 8.83 3.66
N LEU A 309 3.99 9.97 4.18
CA LEU A 309 4.73 11.23 4.06
C LEU A 309 6.04 11.19 4.85
N GLN A 310 6.06 10.47 5.98
CA GLN A 310 7.27 10.32 6.78
C GLN A 310 8.36 9.60 5.99
N GLU A 311 8.03 8.46 5.35
CA GLU A 311 8.99 7.71 4.54
C GLU A 311 9.46 8.54 3.34
N ALA A 312 8.54 9.24 2.66
CA ALA A 312 8.88 10.09 1.53
C ALA A 312 9.80 11.27 1.93
N LEU A 313 9.63 11.80 3.14
CA LEU A 313 10.51 12.82 3.69
C LEU A 313 11.89 12.25 3.99
N GLU A 314 11.95 11.11 4.67
CA GLU A 314 13.20 10.41 4.99
C GLU A 314 13.98 10.09 3.71
N ASP A 315 13.33 9.55 2.68
CA ASP A 315 13.97 9.23 1.39
C ASP A 315 14.46 10.48 0.65
N LEU A 316 13.74 11.60 0.75
CA LEU A 316 14.17 12.88 0.14
C LEU A 316 15.47 13.40 0.77
N PHE A 317 15.68 13.13 2.06
CA PHE A 317 16.84 13.62 2.81
C PHE A 317 17.87 12.53 3.14
N ALA A 318 17.63 11.28 2.74
CA ALA A 318 18.54 10.14 2.94
C ALA A 318 19.92 10.35 2.30
N GLY A 319 20.06 11.28 1.34
CA GLY A 319 21.33 11.66 0.73
C GLY A 319 21.92 12.99 1.18
N GLN A 320 21.28 13.74 2.09
CA GLN A 320 21.75 15.08 2.52
C GLN A 320 22.31 15.14 3.95
N ALA A 321 22.40 14.00 4.64
CA ALA A 321 23.06 13.92 5.94
C ALA A 321 24.27 12.97 5.87
N ASP A 322 25.47 13.56 5.91
CA ASP A 322 26.64 13.08 6.68
C ASP A 322 27.97 12.84 5.93
N GLY A 323 28.10 13.13 4.62
CA GLY A 323 29.40 12.96 3.94
C GLY A 323 29.98 11.53 4.06
N ARG A 324 29.10 10.54 4.22
CA ARG A 324 29.45 9.13 4.37
C ARG A 324 29.70 8.51 2.99
N PRO A 325 30.61 7.54 2.89
CA PRO A 325 30.96 6.90 1.62
C PRO A 325 29.82 6.04 1.06
N GLU A 326 29.69 6.07 -0.26
CA GLU A 326 28.75 5.27 -1.03
C GLU A 326 29.16 3.79 -0.95
N LEU A 327 28.32 2.92 -0.35
CA LEU A 327 28.60 1.48 -0.23
C LEU A 327 28.13 0.65 -1.43
N LEU A 328 27.43 1.28 -2.38
CA LEU A 328 26.96 0.62 -3.59
C LEU A 328 27.70 1.22 -4.80
N PRO A 329 28.30 0.39 -5.67
CA PRO A 329 29.00 0.92 -6.82
C PRO A 329 28.01 1.59 -7.78
N PRO A 330 28.43 2.66 -8.47
CA PRO A 330 27.67 3.22 -9.57
C PRO A 330 27.29 2.14 -10.58
N THR A 331 26.07 2.20 -11.10
CA THR A 331 25.50 1.22 -12.05
C THR A 331 26.41 0.99 -13.26
N VAL A 332 27.12 2.03 -13.71
CA VAL A 332 28.09 1.94 -14.82
C VAL A 332 29.25 0.97 -14.58
N LEU A 333 29.62 0.72 -13.31
CA LEU A 333 30.67 -0.26 -12.97
C LEU A 333 30.14 -1.70 -12.94
N LEU A 334 28.84 -1.87 -12.72
CA LEU A 334 28.19 -3.17 -12.66
C LEU A 334 27.67 -3.64 -14.01
N LEU A 335 27.20 -2.73 -14.87
CA LEU A 335 26.68 -3.05 -16.21
C LEU A 335 27.62 -3.96 -17.04
N PRO A 336 28.95 -3.74 -17.09
CA PRO A 336 29.85 -4.60 -17.87
C PRO A 336 29.98 -6.03 -17.35
N LEU A 337 29.54 -6.31 -16.12
CA LEU A 337 29.56 -7.66 -15.55
C LEU A 337 28.39 -8.52 -16.07
N PHE A 338 27.36 -7.89 -16.64
CA PHE A 338 26.15 -8.54 -17.11
C PHE A 338 26.01 -8.33 -18.62
N GLY A 339 25.67 -9.38 -19.36
CA GLY A 339 25.44 -9.29 -20.80
C GLY A 339 24.16 -8.50 -21.10
N GLY A 340 24.18 -7.65 -22.14
CA GLY A 340 22.99 -6.91 -22.60
C GLY A 340 21.84 -7.88 -22.90
N ALA A 341 20.75 -7.78 -22.12
CA ALA A 341 19.67 -8.75 -22.13
C ALA A 341 18.69 -8.52 -23.29
N GLU A 342 18.56 -9.50 -24.19
CA GLU A 342 17.27 -9.78 -24.83
C GLU A 342 16.54 -10.83 -23.96
N GLY A 343 15.45 -10.44 -23.28
CA GLY A 343 14.55 -11.40 -22.63
C GLY A 343 14.43 -11.39 -21.08
N GLY A 344 14.89 -10.36 -20.38
CA GLY A 344 14.54 -10.14 -18.95
C GLY A 344 15.28 -11.01 -17.91
N ARG A 345 16.20 -11.89 -18.33
CA ARG A 345 17.24 -12.46 -17.46
C ARG A 345 18.60 -12.02 -18.00
N ALA A 346 19.32 -11.19 -17.27
CA ALA A 346 20.68 -10.81 -17.66
C ALA A 346 21.62 -11.99 -17.35
N GLY A 347 22.12 -12.67 -18.38
CA GLY A 347 23.18 -13.66 -18.24
C GLY A 347 24.52 -13.00 -17.92
N VAL A 348 25.47 -13.77 -17.38
CA VAL A 348 26.83 -13.29 -17.10
C VAL A 348 27.65 -13.39 -18.38
N GLY A 349 27.75 -12.27 -19.10
CA GLY A 349 28.52 -12.18 -20.34
C GLY A 349 30.03 -12.38 -20.16
N ALA A 350 30.80 -12.21 -21.23
CA ALA A 350 32.26 -12.18 -21.16
C ALA A 350 32.71 -10.94 -20.37
N VAL A 351 32.97 -11.12 -19.07
CA VAL A 351 33.45 -10.05 -18.19
C VAL A 351 34.89 -9.71 -18.54
N GLU A 352 35.10 -8.49 -19.04
CA GLU A 352 36.42 -7.93 -19.32
C GLU A 352 37.19 -7.69 -18.01
N PRO A 353 38.50 -8.04 -17.93
CA PRO A 353 39.31 -7.81 -16.73
C PRO A 353 39.29 -6.36 -16.24
N SER A 354 39.19 -5.40 -17.17
CA SER A 354 39.12 -3.96 -16.87
C SER A 354 37.88 -3.55 -16.08
N ALA A 355 36.76 -4.26 -16.21
CA ALA A 355 35.55 -4.00 -15.43
C ALA A 355 35.73 -4.42 -13.96
N LEU A 356 36.40 -5.55 -13.74
CA LEU A 356 36.75 -6.03 -12.40
C LEU A 356 37.79 -5.12 -11.74
N ASP A 357 38.79 -4.65 -12.50
CA ASP A 357 39.79 -3.70 -12.02
C ASP A 357 39.14 -2.37 -11.57
N ALA A 358 38.17 -1.85 -12.35
CA ALA A 358 37.46 -0.62 -12.01
C ALA A 358 36.58 -0.77 -10.76
N LEU A 359 35.92 -1.92 -10.60
CA LEU A 359 35.12 -2.25 -9.43
C LEU A 359 35.98 -2.42 -8.16
N GLU A 360 37.14 -3.06 -8.29
CA GLU A 360 38.11 -3.22 -7.21
C GLU A 360 38.70 -1.87 -6.78
N ALA A 361 39.06 -1.01 -7.73
CA ALA A 361 39.54 0.35 -7.44
C ALA A 361 38.48 1.19 -6.71
N TRP A 362 37.23 1.15 -7.18
CA TRP A 362 36.11 1.83 -6.52
C TRP A 362 35.88 1.29 -5.10
N TRP A 363 35.92 -0.03 -4.92
CA TRP A 363 35.78 -0.65 -3.61
C TRP A 363 36.86 -0.20 -2.65
N LEU A 364 38.12 -0.16 -3.10
CA LEU A 364 39.25 0.25 -2.28
C LEU A 364 39.06 1.69 -1.78
N GLU A 365 38.69 2.62 -2.68
CA GLU A 365 38.39 4.01 -2.34
C GLU A 365 37.21 4.13 -1.34
N ALA A 366 36.12 3.39 -1.58
CA ALA A 366 34.97 3.38 -0.68
C ALA A 366 35.32 2.81 0.71
N SER A 367 36.18 1.78 0.77
CA SER A 367 36.63 1.15 2.01
C SER A 367 37.58 2.04 2.82
N GLU A 368 38.52 2.74 2.18
CA GLU A 368 39.40 3.71 2.84
C GLU A 368 38.59 4.88 3.42
N ALA A 369 37.57 5.34 2.69
CA ALA A 369 36.66 6.37 3.18
C ALA A 369 35.87 5.90 4.41
N LEU A 370 35.49 4.61 4.50
CA LEU A 370 34.84 4.04 5.70
C LEU A 370 35.80 3.98 6.89
N GLU A 371 37.06 3.58 6.68
CA GLU A 371 38.08 3.51 7.74
C GLU A 371 38.39 4.90 8.33
N SER A 372 38.23 5.95 7.53
CA SER A 372 38.45 7.34 7.95
C SER A 372 37.30 7.94 8.79
N LEU A 373 36.16 7.25 8.93
CA LEU A 373 35.02 7.74 9.70
C LEU A 373 35.25 7.59 11.22
N PRO A 374 34.89 8.61 12.02
CA PRO A 374 34.98 8.51 13.47
C PRO A 374 34.01 7.43 14.01
N ALA A 375 34.48 6.62 14.95
CA ALA A 375 33.71 5.52 15.57
C ALA A 375 32.36 5.94 16.20
N SER A 376 32.14 7.24 16.42
CA SER A 376 30.87 7.82 16.88
C SER A 376 29.76 7.85 15.82
N ALA A 377 30.03 7.49 14.57
CA ALA A 377 29.03 7.37 13.51
C ALA A 377 28.32 6.00 13.48
N ALA A 378 28.77 5.05 14.32
CA ALA A 378 28.14 3.75 14.51
C ALA A 378 26.88 3.87 15.40
N PRO A 379 25.81 3.10 15.12
CA PRO A 379 24.56 3.20 15.87
C PRO A 379 24.75 2.85 17.34
N GLU A 380 24.29 3.72 18.25
CA GLU A 380 24.32 3.50 19.69
C GLU A 380 23.62 2.19 20.08
N LYS A 381 24.23 1.47 21.03
CA LYS A 381 23.70 0.25 21.67
C LYS A 381 22.22 0.44 22.07
N ARG A 382 21.30 -0.26 21.40
CA ARG A 382 19.99 -0.55 21.98
C ARG A 382 20.03 -1.86 22.76
N ARG A 383 20.00 -1.70 24.10
CA ARG A 383 19.66 -2.65 25.17
C ARG A 383 20.50 -3.94 25.27
N GLU A 384 21.02 -4.14 26.48
CA GLU A 384 21.72 -5.34 26.96
C GLU A 384 20.79 -6.57 26.93
N GLU A 385 21.11 -7.52 26.08
CA GLU A 385 20.78 -8.95 26.25
C GLU A 385 22.09 -9.72 26.53
N PRO A 386 22.04 -10.90 27.18
CA PRO A 386 23.20 -11.48 27.84
C PRO A 386 24.26 -11.93 26.82
N ASP A 387 25.53 -11.63 27.12
CA ASP A 387 26.70 -12.17 26.42
C ASP A 387 26.59 -13.70 26.27
N LEU A 388 26.26 -14.16 25.07
CA LEU A 388 26.54 -15.53 24.66
C LEU A 388 28.04 -15.63 24.36
N PRO A 389 28.74 -16.67 24.86
CA PRO A 389 30.19 -16.77 24.71
C PRO A 389 30.57 -16.80 23.23
N GLY A 390 31.39 -15.82 22.83
CA GLY A 390 31.96 -15.71 21.51
C GLY A 390 32.64 -17.00 21.10
N GLY A 391 31.97 -17.75 20.21
CA GLY A 391 32.61 -18.82 19.46
C GLY A 391 33.73 -18.24 18.59
N PRO A 392 34.76 -19.05 18.26
CA PRO A 392 35.90 -18.57 17.49
C PRO A 392 35.41 -17.95 16.18
N THR A 393 35.72 -16.67 15.97
CA THR A 393 35.60 -16.01 14.68
C THR A 393 36.44 -16.81 13.69
N PRO A 394 35.85 -17.47 12.67
CA PRO A 394 36.66 -18.03 11.61
C PRO A 394 37.26 -16.83 10.88
N SER A 395 38.58 -16.63 11.04
CA SER A 395 39.36 -15.71 10.23
C SER A 395 39.26 -16.18 8.77
N ARG A 396 38.29 -15.62 8.04
CA ARG A 396 38.14 -15.82 6.60
C ARG A 396 39.39 -15.22 5.92
N PRO A 397 40.12 -15.96 5.07
CA PRO A 397 41.12 -15.31 4.23
C PRO A 397 40.38 -14.36 3.28
N PRO A 398 40.71 -13.06 3.22
CA PRO A 398 40.04 -12.15 2.32
C PRO A 398 40.52 -12.46 0.91
N ALA A 399 39.64 -12.99 0.06
CA ALA A 399 39.88 -13.04 -1.39
C ALA A 399 39.82 -11.63 -2.04
N GLY A 400 39.55 -10.59 -1.23
CA GLY A 400 39.28 -9.23 -1.70
C GLY A 400 37.93 -9.12 -2.42
N PRO A 401 37.47 -7.90 -2.71
CA PRO A 401 36.25 -7.66 -3.48
C PRO A 401 36.28 -8.36 -4.83
N ARG A 402 37.43 -8.31 -5.52
CA ARG A 402 37.66 -8.97 -6.80
C ARG A 402 37.45 -10.47 -6.74
N GLY A 403 38.14 -11.17 -5.83
CA GLY A 403 38.07 -12.62 -5.77
C GLY A 403 36.66 -13.15 -5.44
N ARG A 404 35.90 -12.43 -4.61
CA ARG A 404 34.50 -12.79 -4.33
C ARG A 404 33.57 -12.54 -5.52
N VAL A 405 33.75 -11.44 -6.24
CA VAL A 405 32.96 -11.15 -7.45
C VAL A 405 33.30 -12.13 -8.58
N GLU A 406 34.58 -12.45 -8.78
CA GLU A 406 35.03 -13.47 -9.72
C GLU A 406 34.44 -14.85 -9.38
N ALA A 407 34.39 -15.21 -8.09
CA ALA A 407 33.76 -16.46 -7.64
C ALA A 407 32.24 -16.46 -7.86
N ALA A 408 31.56 -15.33 -7.67
CA ALA A 408 30.13 -15.19 -7.96
C ALA A 408 29.86 -15.35 -9.47
N ILE A 409 30.66 -14.69 -10.31
CA ILE A 409 30.60 -14.82 -11.77
C ILE A 409 30.87 -16.27 -12.22
N ALA A 410 31.88 -16.93 -11.65
CA ALA A 410 32.20 -18.32 -11.96
C ALA A 410 31.05 -19.26 -11.58
N PHE A 411 30.48 -19.11 -10.37
CA PHE A 411 29.31 -19.88 -9.94
C PHE A 411 28.13 -19.70 -10.89
N LEU A 412 27.83 -18.46 -11.29
CA LEU A 412 26.73 -18.15 -12.19
C LEU A 412 26.91 -18.82 -13.56
N ARG A 413 28.10 -18.75 -14.16
CA ARG A 413 28.42 -19.40 -15.45
C ARG A 413 28.34 -20.92 -15.39
N GLU A 414 28.78 -21.52 -14.28
CA GLU A 414 28.74 -22.98 -14.09
C GLU A 414 27.32 -23.51 -13.84
N ASN A 415 26.35 -22.65 -13.51
CA ASN A 415 24.99 -23.03 -13.13
C ASN A 415 23.91 -22.26 -13.92
N GLU A 416 24.24 -21.73 -15.10
CA GLU A 416 23.41 -20.78 -15.86
C GLU A 416 22.20 -21.44 -16.55
N GLU A 417 22.26 -22.75 -16.86
CA GLU A 417 21.24 -23.38 -17.72
C GLU A 417 20.69 -24.76 -17.27
N ASP A 418 21.30 -25.48 -16.33
CA ASP A 418 20.87 -26.84 -15.96
C ASP A 418 20.78 -27.05 -14.44
N GLY A 419 19.55 -26.99 -13.90
CA GLY A 419 19.26 -27.39 -12.52
C GLY A 419 17.86 -26.99 -12.02
N PRO A 420 17.31 -27.68 -11.00
CA PRO A 420 15.96 -27.43 -10.47
C PRO A 420 15.78 -26.03 -9.85
N LEU A 421 16.89 -25.32 -9.60
CA LEU A 421 16.92 -23.99 -8.99
C LEU A 421 17.29 -22.87 -9.97
N ALA A 422 17.63 -23.17 -11.24
CA ALA A 422 18.11 -22.18 -12.20
C ALA A 422 17.10 -21.04 -12.44
N SER A 423 15.80 -21.34 -12.41
CA SER A 423 14.74 -20.34 -12.57
C SER A 423 14.61 -19.33 -11.42
N PHE A 424 15.29 -19.57 -10.29
CA PHE A 424 15.30 -18.71 -9.11
C PHE A 424 16.61 -17.93 -8.95
N ALA A 425 17.48 -17.98 -9.96
CA ALA A 425 18.76 -17.28 -9.94
C ALA A 425 18.57 -15.76 -9.92
N GLN A 426 19.35 -15.10 -9.05
CA GLN A 426 19.37 -13.64 -8.91
C GLN A 426 20.81 -13.12 -9.09
N PRO A 427 21.33 -13.11 -10.33
CA PRO A 427 22.75 -12.89 -10.59
C PRO A 427 23.23 -11.50 -10.14
N GLN A 428 22.48 -10.44 -10.42
CA GLN A 428 22.82 -9.08 -10.01
C GLN A 428 22.87 -8.93 -8.49
N ALA A 429 21.88 -9.49 -7.80
CA ALA A 429 21.83 -9.46 -6.34
C ALA A 429 22.98 -10.26 -5.70
N LEU A 430 23.35 -11.42 -6.28
CA LEU A 430 24.48 -12.22 -5.79
C LEU A 430 25.81 -11.46 -5.88
N VAL A 431 26.05 -10.71 -6.96
CA VAL A 431 27.25 -9.87 -7.11
C VAL A 431 27.26 -8.75 -6.07
N LEU A 432 26.11 -8.10 -5.82
CA LEU A 432 26.00 -7.09 -4.76
C LEU A 432 26.26 -7.67 -3.36
N TRP A 433 25.74 -8.87 -3.07
CA TRP A 433 26.05 -9.58 -1.84
C TRP A 433 27.54 -9.91 -1.73
N ALA A 434 28.17 -10.40 -2.81
CA ALA A 434 29.58 -10.76 -2.84
C ALA A 434 30.49 -9.55 -2.55
N LEU A 435 30.11 -8.37 -3.06
CA LEU A 435 30.76 -7.08 -2.77
C LEU A 435 30.56 -6.67 -1.31
N LEU A 436 29.31 -6.52 -0.87
CA LEU A 436 28.97 -6.04 0.48
C LEU A 436 29.48 -6.98 1.58
N GLY A 437 29.65 -8.27 1.29
CA GLY A 437 30.24 -9.22 2.22
C GLY A 437 31.70 -8.89 2.59
N ASN A 438 32.41 -8.06 1.82
CA ASN A 438 33.77 -7.61 2.15
C ASN A 438 33.79 -6.50 3.21
N LEU A 439 32.63 -5.98 3.62
CA LEU A 439 32.53 -5.07 4.75
C LEU A 439 32.79 -5.78 6.08
N GLU A 440 32.44 -7.07 6.18
CA GLU A 440 32.64 -7.84 7.41
C GLU A 440 34.14 -7.91 7.76
N GLY A 441 34.51 -7.31 8.89
CA GLY A 441 35.90 -7.24 9.36
C GLY A 441 36.63 -5.93 9.08
N LEU A 442 36.02 -4.98 8.36
CA LEU A 442 36.52 -3.59 8.31
C LEU A 442 36.22 -2.86 9.63
N PRO A 443 37.07 -1.88 10.03
CA PRO A 443 36.80 -1.02 11.19
C PRO A 443 35.39 -0.43 11.17
N GLY A 444 34.59 -0.71 12.20
CA GLY A 444 33.18 -0.29 12.29
C GLY A 444 32.16 -1.34 11.86
N PHE A 445 32.61 -2.40 11.18
CA PHE A 445 31.84 -3.59 10.78
C PHE A 445 32.41 -4.88 11.40
N ASP A 446 32.97 -4.75 12.60
CA ASP A 446 33.62 -5.83 13.36
C ASP A 446 32.67 -6.99 13.73
N SER A 447 31.36 -6.83 13.50
CA SER A 447 30.35 -7.89 13.66
C SER A 447 29.27 -7.80 12.59
N ARG A 448 28.62 -8.93 12.29
CA ARG A 448 27.47 -8.98 11.37
C ARG A 448 26.29 -8.12 11.85
N GLU A 449 26.10 -8.05 13.16
CA GLU A 449 25.06 -7.20 13.76
C GLU A 449 25.26 -5.73 13.39
N ARG A 450 26.52 -5.24 13.41
CA ARG A 450 26.82 -3.86 12.98
C ARG A 450 26.62 -3.67 11.48
N LEU A 451 26.98 -4.66 10.67
CA LEU A 451 26.74 -4.63 9.22
C LEU A 451 25.24 -4.57 8.92
N LEU A 452 24.42 -5.40 9.57
CA LEU A 452 22.97 -5.38 9.41
C LEU A 452 22.35 -4.10 9.97
N ALA A 453 22.83 -3.61 11.12
CA ALA A 453 22.37 -2.34 11.67
C ALA A 453 22.67 -1.19 10.70
N TYR A 454 23.85 -1.17 10.08
CA TYR A 454 24.16 -0.21 9.02
C TYR A 454 23.21 -0.39 7.83
N PHE A 455 23.03 -1.64 7.36
CA PHE A 455 22.13 -1.96 6.25
C PHE A 455 20.71 -1.42 6.48
N ASP A 456 20.20 -1.56 7.71
CA ASP A 456 18.86 -1.14 8.09
C ASP A 456 18.78 0.37 8.32
N VAL A 457 19.69 0.95 9.11
CA VAL A 457 19.76 2.40 9.39
C VAL A 457 19.91 3.20 8.10
N HIS A 458 20.70 2.70 7.15
CA HIS A 458 20.98 3.37 5.89
C HIS A 458 20.11 2.88 4.72
N ARG A 459 19.07 2.07 5.00
CA ARG A 459 18.11 1.56 4.01
C ARG A 459 18.78 1.00 2.76
N LEU A 460 19.89 0.28 2.92
CA LEU A 460 20.61 -0.30 1.79
C LEU A 460 19.70 -1.21 0.94
N GLY A 461 18.70 -1.85 1.55
CA GLY A 461 17.68 -2.61 0.82
C GLY A 461 16.99 -1.82 -0.29
N ARG A 462 16.51 -0.60 -0.02
CA ARG A 462 15.86 0.26 -1.03
C ARG A 462 16.81 0.73 -2.12
N ARG A 463 18.06 1.01 -1.75
CA ARG A 463 19.09 1.41 -2.71
C ARG A 463 19.50 0.25 -3.60
N ILE A 464 19.56 -0.97 -3.05
CA ILE A 464 19.75 -2.20 -3.81
C ILE A 464 18.56 -2.43 -4.74
N GLU A 465 17.30 -2.25 -4.29
CA GLU A 465 16.11 -2.34 -5.17
C GLU A 465 16.22 -1.39 -6.36
N ALA A 466 16.60 -0.13 -6.13
CA ALA A 466 16.79 0.85 -7.19
C ALA A 466 17.91 0.44 -8.17
N LEU A 467 19.06 0.03 -7.63
CA LEU A 467 20.21 -0.43 -8.41
C LEU A 467 19.89 -1.67 -9.25
N LEU A 468 19.17 -2.65 -8.68
CA LEU A 468 18.70 -3.83 -9.41
C LEU A 468 17.76 -3.44 -10.56
N GLY A 469 16.89 -2.45 -10.35
CA GLY A 469 16.03 -1.90 -11.40
C GLY A 469 16.82 -1.24 -12.53
N GLU A 470 17.85 -0.46 -12.19
CA GLU A 470 18.75 0.14 -13.19
C GLU A 470 19.58 -0.90 -13.96
N LEU A 471 19.87 -2.04 -13.34
CA LEU A 471 20.52 -3.19 -13.98
C LEU A 471 19.55 -4.07 -14.80
N GLY A 472 18.29 -3.65 -14.94
CA GLY A 472 17.30 -4.31 -15.78
C GLY A 472 16.64 -5.55 -15.15
N CYS A 473 16.67 -5.70 -13.83
CA CYS A 473 15.93 -6.76 -13.15
C CYS A 473 14.41 -6.53 -13.26
N ALA A 474 13.63 -7.61 -13.33
CA ALA A 474 12.18 -7.52 -13.32
C ALA A 474 11.67 -6.93 -11.99
N GLU A 475 10.58 -6.16 -12.03
CA GLU A 475 9.96 -5.55 -10.83
C GLU A 475 9.63 -6.60 -9.75
N THR A 476 9.30 -7.82 -10.16
CA THR A 476 9.01 -8.96 -9.27
C THR A 476 10.23 -9.44 -8.47
N ASP A 477 11.44 -9.15 -8.93
CA ASP A 477 12.70 -9.62 -8.33
C ASP A 477 13.43 -8.57 -7.49
N LEU A 478 13.03 -7.29 -7.57
CA LEU A 478 13.71 -6.20 -6.87
C LEU A 478 13.69 -6.37 -5.35
N VAL A 479 12.48 -6.53 -4.79
CA VAL A 479 12.28 -6.69 -3.34
C VAL A 479 12.84 -8.05 -2.86
N PRO A 480 12.56 -9.20 -3.51
CA PRO A 480 13.17 -10.46 -3.13
C PRO A 480 14.70 -10.46 -3.19
N GLY A 481 15.29 -9.83 -4.21
CA GLY A 481 16.74 -9.72 -4.38
C GLY A 481 17.40 -8.92 -3.25
N ALA A 482 16.86 -7.74 -2.92
CA ALA A 482 17.35 -6.94 -1.80
C ALA A 482 17.19 -7.65 -0.44
N ALA A 483 16.05 -8.33 -0.23
CA ALA A 483 15.81 -9.12 0.96
C ALA A 483 16.80 -10.29 1.10
N ALA A 484 17.14 -10.96 -0.01
CA ALA A 484 18.09 -12.05 -0.02
C ALA A 484 19.52 -11.56 0.28
N VAL A 485 19.96 -10.44 -0.32
CA VAL A 485 21.26 -9.82 0.02
C VAL A 485 21.35 -9.56 1.52
N ARG A 486 20.34 -8.91 2.11
CA ARG A 486 20.31 -8.64 3.55
C ARG A 486 20.37 -9.93 4.38
N LEU A 487 19.53 -10.92 4.05
CA LEU A 487 19.43 -12.17 4.79
C LEU A 487 20.77 -12.92 4.80
N PHE A 488 21.40 -13.08 3.64
CA PHE A 488 22.63 -13.84 3.49
C PHE A 488 23.89 -13.08 3.93
N LEU A 489 23.84 -11.76 4.13
CA LEU A 489 24.88 -11.03 4.89
C LEU A 489 24.79 -11.32 6.39
N GLY A 490 23.58 -11.61 6.88
CA GLY A 490 23.31 -11.88 8.30
C GLY A 490 23.37 -13.35 8.71
N LEU A 491 23.17 -14.28 7.76
CA LEU A 491 23.01 -15.70 8.05
C LEU A 491 24.28 -16.30 8.68
N ALA A 492 24.10 -17.07 9.76
CA ALA A 492 25.21 -17.77 10.40
C ALA A 492 25.82 -18.83 9.46
N PRO A 493 27.16 -19.05 9.49
CA PRO A 493 27.78 -20.11 8.73
C PRO A 493 27.30 -21.47 9.26
N ASP A 494 27.22 -22.45 8.37
CA ASP A 494 26.85 -23.80 8.77
C ASP A 494 27.85 -24.38 9.79
N SER A 495 27.33 -25.18 10.73
CA SER A 495 28.15 -26.05 11.55
C SER A 495 28.91 -27.07 10.68
N ARG A 496 30.10 -27.48 11.13
CA ARG A 496 30.88 -28.55 10.51
C ARG A 496 31.02 -29.72 11.49
N PRO A 497 30.59 -30.94 11.15
CA PRO A 497 29.99 -31.37 9.87
C PRO A 497 28.57 -30.81 9.63
N LEU A 498 28.13 -30.85 8.36
CA LEU A 498 26.81 -30.39 7.94
C LEU A 498 25.69 -31.25 8.57
N PRO A 499 24.70 -30.63 9.26
CA PRO A 499 23.59 -31.34 9.86
C PRO A 499 22.72 -32.08 8.84
N SER A 500 21.78 -32.89 9.31
CA SER A 500 20.73 -33.46 8.47
C SER A 500 19.82 -32.37 7.88
N ALA A 501 19.08 -32.69 6.81
CA ALA A 501 18.16 -31.75 6.18
C ALA A 501 17.04 -31.29 7.16
N ALA A 502 16.60 -32.17 8.06
CA ALA A 502 15.63 -31.83 9.10
C ALA A 502 16.22 -30.84 10.13
N GLU A 503 17.44 -31.08 10.60
CA GLU A 503 18.11 -30.18 11.56
C GLU A 503 18.42 -28.81 10.92
N LEU A 504 18.83 -28.80 9.64
CA LEU A 504 19.01 -27.55 8.88
C LEU A 504 17.71 -26.75 8.81
N LEU A 505 16.60 -27.39 8.42
CA LEU A 505 15.29 -26.74 8.36
C LEU A 505 14.90 -26.13 9.71
N GLU A 506 15.02 -26.87 10.81
CA GLU A 506 14.69 -26.34 12.14
C GLU A 506 15.65 -25.21 12.56
N SER A 507 16.93 -25.29 12.22
CA SER A 507 17.90 -24.21 12.49
C SER A 507 17.59 -22.91 11.73
N TRP A 508 17.04 -23.04 10.52
CA TRP A 508 16.57 -21.92 9.72
C TRP A 508 15.27 -21.36 10.27
N LEU A 509 14.30 -22.22 10.57
CA LEU A 509 13.00 -21.81 11.13
C LEU A 509 13.12 -21.21 12.54
N ALA A 510 14.20 -21.51 13.28
CA ALA A 510 14.48 -20.85 14.55
C ALA A 510 14.72 -19.33 14.37
N GLN A 511 15.27 -18.92 13.21
CA GLN A 511 15.60 -17.53 12.90
C GLN A 511 14.36 -16.78 12.34
N PRO A 512 13.89 -15.70 13.00
CA PRO A 512 12.73 -14.93 12.55
C PRO A 512 12.83 -14.41 11.12
N GLU A 513 14.03 -13.99 10.70
CA GLU A 513 14.33 -13.41 9.39
C GLU A 513 14.17 -14.45 8.29
N VAL A 514 14.61 -15.68 8.53
CA VAL A 514 14.44 -16.79 7.58
C VAL A 514 12.97 -17.18 7.47
N ARG A 515 12.22 -17.25 8.59
CA ARG A 515 10.77 -17.50 8.55
C ARG A 515 10.03 -16.43 7.73
N HIS A 516 10.40 -15.17 7.91
CA HIS A 516 9.84 -14.06 7.16
C HIS A 516 10.17 -14.18 5.67
N PHE A 517 11.42 -14.45 5.32
CA PHE A 517 11.86 -14.66 3.93
C PHE A 517 11.11 -15.81 3.25
N LEU A 518 10.96 -16.94 3.94
CA LEU A 518 10.23 -18.11 3.45
C LEU A 518 8.71 -17.89 3.36
N GLY A 519 8.20 -16.75 3.85
CA GLY A 519 6.78 -16.43 3.83
C GLY A 519 5.94 -17.35 4.72
N VAL A 520 6.50 -17.76 5.87
CA VAL A 520 5.80 -18.64 6.82
C VAL A 520 4.61 -17.90 7.44
N HIS A 521 3.40 -18.41 7.25
CA HIS A 521 2.18 -17.82 7.79
C HIS A 521 1.13 -18.88 8.15
N GLU A 522 0.21 -18.53 9.05
CA GLU A 522 -0.89 -19.41 9.45
C GLU A 522 -2.19 -19.00 8.75
N PHE A 523 -2.86 -19.99 8.15
CA PHE A 523 -4.18 -19.81 7.55
C PHE A 523 -5.04 -21.05 7.77
N GLY A 524 -6.19 -20.88 8.41
CA GLY A 524 -7.12 -21.98 8.70
C GLY A 524 -6.56 -23.06 9.64
N GLY A 525 -5.69 -22.69 10.59
CA GLY A 525 -5.03 -23.63 11.51
C GLY A 525 -3.91 -24.46 10.87
N VAL A 526 -3.48 -24.12 9.64
CA VAL A 526 -2.37 -24.75 8.94
C VAL A 526 -1.26 -23.72 8.71
N THR A 527 -0.02 -24.12 8.99
CA THR A 527 1.16 -23.30 8.70
C THR A 527 1.69 -23.59 7.29
N TRP A 528 1.75 -22.55 6.47
CA TRP A 528 2.18 -22.59 5.07
C TRP A 528 3.52 -21.89 4.91
N PHE A 529 4.28 -22.27 3.88
CA PHE A 529 5.45 -21.53 3.39
C PHE A 529 5.32 -21.29 1.89
N ARG A 530 6.03 -20.30 1.35
CA ARG A 530 5.98 -19.98 -0.09
C ARG A 530 7.01 -20.80 -0.86
N GLN A 531 6.55 -21.62 -1.81
CA GLN A 531 7.40 -22.47 -2.63
C GLN A 531 8.54 -21.69 -3.32
N GLU A 532 8.21 -20.60 -4.00
CA GLU A 532 9.19 -19.78 -4.72
C GLU A 532 10.26 -19.24 -3.78
N ALA A 533 9.86 -18.73 -2.60
CA ALA A 533 10.81 -18.22 -1.61
C ALA A 533 11.72 -19.31 -1.04
N PHE A 534 11.18 -20.53 -0.84
CA PHE A 534 11.97 -21.67 -0.40
C PHE A 534 13.01 -22.08 -1.43
N ARG A 535 12.64 -22.17 -2.71
CA ARG A 535 13.58 -22.49 -3.80
C ARG A 535 14.62 -21.38 -4.00
N THR A 536 14.22 -20.11 -3.92
CA THR A 536 15.16 -18.97 -3.92
C THR A 536 16.13 -19.04 -2.73
N PHE A 537 15.66 -19.37 -1.53
CA PHE A 537 16.52 -19.55 -0.36
C PHE A 537 17.57 -20.65 -0.58
N LEU A 538 17.18 -21.81 -1.11
CA LEU A 538 18.11 -22.91 -1.40
C LEU A 538 19.14 -22.53 -2.46
N TRP A 539 18.73 -21.78 -3.49
CA TRP A 539 19.65 -21.28 -4.52
C TRP A 539 20.71 -20.38 -3.88
N TRP A 540 20.30 -19.41 -3.07
CA TRP A 540 21.22 -18.52 -2.36
C TRP A 540 22.11 -19.26 -1.37
N TRP A 541 21.59 -20.26 -0.65
CA TRP A 541 22.38 -21.07 0.28
C TRP A 541 23.48 -21.88 -0.44
N GLN A 542 23.25 -22.31 -1.68
CA GLN A 542 24.28 -22.93 -2.50
C GLN A 542 25.28 -21.88 -3.05
N ALA A 543 24.76 -20.79 -3.61
CA ALA A 543 25.55 -19.77 -4.28
C ALA A 543 26.58 -19.12 -3.33
N THR A 544 26.11 -18.71 -2.15
CA THR A 544 26.96 -18.09 -1.13
C THR A 544 28.05 -19.03 -0.63
N ALA A 545 27.76 -20.34 -0.50
CA ALA A 545 28.76 -21.36 -0.18
C ALA A 545 29.89 -21.43 -1.21
N ALA A 546 29.52 -21.42 -2.49
CA ALA A 546 30.46 -21.55 -3.60
C ALA A 546 31.37 -20.31 -3.68
N VAL A 547 30.79 -19.13 -3.53
CA VAL A 547 31.54 -17.86 -3.48
C VAL A 547 32.51 -17.85 -2.30
N GLU A 548 32.06 -18.24 -1.10
CA GLU A 548 32.92 -18.30 0.10
C GLU A 548 33.99 -19.38 0.03
N ALA A 549 33.77 -20.44 -0.73
CA ALA A 549 34.74 -21.50 -0.92
C ALA A 549 35.90 -21.09 -1.85
N SER A 550 35.81 -19.98 -2.59
CA SER A 550 36.89 -19.55 -3.49
C SER A 550 37.89 -18.60 -2.80
N PRO A 551 39.22 -18.73 -2.99
CA PRO A 551 39.95 -19.74 -3.76
C PRO A 551 40.50 -20.87 -2.85
N SER A 552 39.63 -21.58 -2.14
CA SER A 552 40.06 -22.75 -1.34
C SER A 552 40.55 -23.87 -2.27
N THR A 553 41.45 -24.72 -1.76
CA THR A 553 41.92 -25.90 -2.52
C THR A 553 40.73 -26.73 -3.04
N ALA A 554 40.88 -27.35 -4.22
CA ALA A 554 39.82 -28.15 -4.85
C ALA A 554 39.23 -29.22 -3.91
N ALA A 555 40.03 -29.79 -3.01
CA ALA A 555 39.58 -30.75 -2.01
C ALA A 555 38.69 -30.12 -0.92
N VAL A 556 39.00 -28.89 -0.47
CA VAL A 556 38.18 -28.13 0.48
C VAL A 556 36.89 -27.65 -0.17
N ALA A 557 36.97 -27.15 -1.41
CA ALA A 557 35.80 -26.74 -2.18
C ALA A 557 34.84 -27.92 -2.42
N ALA A 558 35.35 -29.08 -2.86
CA ALA A 558 34.55 -30.29 -3.04
C ALA A 558 33.92 -30.78 -1.72
N GLY A 559 34.65 -30.70 -0.62
CA GLY A 559 34.17 -31.07 0.73
C GLY A 559 33.09 -30.14 1.29
N LEU A 560 32.97 -28.91 0.78
CA LEU A 560 31.93 -27.94 1.17
C LEU A 560 30.71 -28.01 0.24
N VAL A 561 30.92 -28.14 -1.06
CA VAL A 561 29.87 -28.05 -2.07
C VAL A 561 29.10 -29.36 -2.22
N ALA A 562 29.78 -30.52 -2.22
CA ALA A 562 29.12 -31.81 -2.46
C ALA A 562 28.11 -32.21 -1.36
N PRO A 563 28.40 -32.06 -0.05
CA PRO A 563 27.42 -32.36 0.99
C PRO A 563 26.21 -31.43 0.95
N ARG A 564 26.39 -30.14 0.60
CA ARG A 564 25.28 -29.19 0.43
C ARG A 564 24.36 -29.57 -0.73
N ARG A 565 24.92 -29.97 -1.89
CA ARG A 565 24.12 -30.43 -3.04
C ARG A 565 23.19 -31.58 -2.65
N ARG A 566 23.71 -32.57 -1.95
CA ARG A 566 22.91 -33.70 -1.43
C ARG A 566 21.81 -33.26 -0.47
N ARG A 567 22.03 -32.22 0.35
CA ARG A 567 21.00 -31.67 1.25
C ARG A 567 19.92 -30.91 0.49
N ILE A 568 20.29 -30.16 -0.55
CA ILE A 568 19.34 -29.46 -1.42
C ILE A 568 18.40 -30.47 -2.09
N GLU A 569 18.93 -31.57 -2.63
CA GLU A 569 18.13 -32.64 -3.23
C GLU A 569 17.09 -33.18 -2.23
N GLN A 570 17.50 -33.50 -1.00
CA GLN A 570 16.59 -33.97 0.06
C GLN A 570 15.51 -32.94 0.43
N LEU A 571 15.86 -31.65 0.45
CA LEU A 571 14.94 -30.56 0.77
C LEU A 571 13.95 -30.31 -0.36
N LEU A 572 14.35 -30.44 -1.62
CA LEU A 572 13.48 -30.32 -2.79
C LEU A 572 12.49 -31.49 -2.88
N GLU A 573 12.97 -32.73 -2.69
CA GLU A 573 12.09 -33.91 -2.62
C GLU A 573 11.04 -33.77 -1.51
N ALA A 574 11.46 -33.29 -0.33
CA ALA A 574 10.55 -33.08 0.79
C ALA A 574 9.57 -31.91 0.56
N GLU A 575 10.01 -30.86 -0.15
CA GLU A 575 9.15 -29.73 -0.54
C GLU A 575 8.03 -30.19 -1.46
N GLU A 576 8.34 -30.98 -2.50
CA GLU A 576 7.33 -31.52 -3.41
C GLU A 576 6.33 -32.43 -2.68
N ALA A 577 6.78 -33.22 -1.72
CA ALA A 577 5.92 -34.08 -0.90
C ALA A 577 5.09 -33.32 0.17
N SER A 578 5.41 -32.06 0.45
CA SER A 578 4.82 -31.30 1.57
C SER A 578 3.47 -30.64 1.27
N GLU A 579 3.10 -30.55 -0.01
CA GLU A 579 1.99 -29.69 -0.49
C GLU A 579 2.07 -28.25 0.08
N TYR A 580 3.30 -27.73 0.25
CA TYR A 580 3.59 -26.39 0.79
C TYR A 580 3.19 -26.17 2.26
N ARG A 581 2.84 -27.24 2.98
CA ARG A 581 2.52 -27.20 4.41
C ARG A 581 3.80 -27.44 5.21
N LEU A 582 4.10 -26.56 6.16
CA LEU A 582 5.33 -26.65 6.97
C LEU A 582 5.40 -27.97 7.75
N GLU A 583 4.27 -28.40 8.32
CA GLU A 583 4.15 -29.71 8.99
C GLU A 583 4.22 -30.89 8.01
N GLY A 584 3.88 -30.69 6.73
CA GLY A 584 4.13 -31.66 5.67
C GLY A 584 5.62 -31.81 5.38
N LEU A 585 6.32 -30.68 5.25
CA LEU A 585 7.76 -30.63 4.99
C LEU A 585 8.56 -31.28 6.14
N ARG A 586 8.22 -30.96 7.39
CA ARG A 586 8.79 -31.59 8.59
C ARG A 586 8.62 -33.09 8.59
N ARG A 587 7.42 -33.58 8.27
CA ARG A 587 7.14 -35.03 8.21
C ARG A 587 7.92 -35.71 7.10
N ALA A 588 7.96 -35.13 5.90
CA ALA A 588 8.71 -35.68 4.77
C ALA A 588 10.20 -35.83 5.10
N LEU A 589 10.81 -34.81 5.72
CA LEU A 589 12.21 -34.88 6.17
C LEU A 589 12.44 -35.86 7.32
N GLY A 590 11.47 -36.02 8.23
CA GLY A 590 11.53 -36.97 9.35
C GLY A 590 11.37 -38.44 8.93
N SER A 591 10.62 -38.72 7.85
CA SER A 591 10.44 -40.07 7.31
C SER A 591 11.68 -40.60 6.57
N SER A 592 12.50 -39.72 6.00
CA SER A 592 13.70 -40.08 5.23
C SER A 592 14.83 -40.67 6.09
N GLY A 593 14.72 -40.59 7.43
CA GLY A 593 15.67 -41.18 8.38
C GLY A 593 15.43 -42.66 8.74
N ARG A 594 14.37 -43.31 8.22
CA ARG A 594 14.04 -44.72 8.54
C ARG A 594 14.26 -45.72 7.39
N SER A 595 14.71 -45.28 6.23
CA SER A 595 14.96 -46.15 5.07
C SER A 595 16.46 -46.23 4.77
N SER A 596 17.21 -46.89 5.65
CA SER A 596 18.52 -47.52 5.37
C SER A 596 19.03 -48.20 6.65
N VAL A 597 18.53 -49.42 6.89
CA VAL A 597 19.21 -50.47 7.65
C VAL A 597 19.28 -51.69 6.76
#